data_AF-A0A536SLP0-F1
#
_entry.id   AF-A0A536SLP0-F1
#
_cell.length_a   1.000
_cell.length_b   1.000
_cell.length_c   1.000
_cell.angle_alpha   90.00
_cell.angle_beta   90.00
_cell.angle_gamma   90.00
#
_symmetry.space_group_name_H-M   'P 1'
#
loop_
_entity.id
_entity.type
_entity.pdbx_description
1 polymer ?
#
loop_
_entity_poly.entity_id
_entity_poly.type
_entity_poly.pdbx_seq_one_letter_code
_entity_poly.pdbx_strand_id
1 'polypeptide(L)' 'ADLAMTELFGGFPQDFYSAYAEAAPLDQAYAARKTLYNLYHVLNHANLFGGGYAMQAERMIDRLLAEAR' A
#
# COMPACT_ATOMS: atom_id res chain seq x y z
N ALA A 1 6.92 -0.82 4.98
CA ALA A 1 6.33 0.33 4.29
C ALA A 1 6.86 0.43 2.87
N ASP A 2 8.19 0.45 2.68
CA ASP A 2 8.83 0.64 1.37
C ASP A 2 8.37 -0.34 0.29
N LEU A 3 8.29 -1.64 0.59
CA LEU A 3 7.78 -2.64 -0.37
C LEU A 3 6.34 -2.37 -0.81
N ALA A 4 5.48 -1.89 0.09
CA ALA A 4 4.10 -1.56 -0.27
C ALA A 4 4.05 -0.38 -1.26
N MET A 5 4.95 0.60 -1.07
CA MET A 5 5.06 1.76 -1.94
C MET A 5 5.54 1.39 -3.34
N THR A 6 6.44 0.41 -3.49
CA THR A 6 6.86 -0.05 -4.82
C THR A 6 5.68 -0.63 -5.62
N GLU A 7 4.67 -1.18 -4.95
CA GLU A 7 3.47 -1.75 -5.55
C GLU A 7 2.38 -0.71 -5.88
N LEU A 8 2.45 0.52 -5.34
CA LEU A 8 1.33 1.47 -5.36
C LEU A 8 1.10 2.13 -6.73
N PHE A 9 2.15 2.42 -7.49
CA PHE A 9 2.08 3.16 -8.76
C PHE A 9 2.77 2.41 -9.90
N GLY A 10 2.17 1.30 -10.34
CA GLY A 10 2.62 0.54 -11.51
C GLY A 10 3.55 -0.63 -11.21
N GLY A 11 4.10 -0.73 -10.00
CA GLY A 11 4.90 -1.88 -9.58
C GLY A 11 6.34 -1.86 -10.09
N PHE A 12 7.24 -2.50 -9.35
CA PHE A 12 8.54 -2.91 -9.85
C PHE A 12 8.44 -4.25 -10.63
N PRO A 13 9.48 -4.64 -11.39
CA PRO A 13 9.51 -5.93 -12.09
C PRO A 13 9.35 -7.11 -11.11
N GLN A 14 8.76 -8.21 -11.59
CA GLN A 14 8.49 -9.40 -10.77
C GLN A 14 9.76 -9.99 -10.13
N ASP A 15 10.88 -9.94 -10.83
CA ASP A 15 12.17 -10.46 -10.35
C ASP A 15 12.63 -9.78 -9.05
N PHE A 16 12.29 -8.49 -8.85
CA PHE A 16 12.56 -7.79 -7.60
C PHE A 16 11.77 -8.42 -6.44
N TYR A 17 10.48 -8.68 -6.63
CA TYR A 17 9.62 -9.25 -5.59
C TYR A 17 10.02 -10.69 -5.25
N SER A 18 10.39 -11.48 -6.26
CA SER A 18 10.88 -12.85 -6.07
C SER A 18 12.17 -12.86 -5.24
N ALA A 19 13.16 -12.05 -5.63
CA ALA A 19 14.42 -11.94 -4.90
C ALA A 19 14.21 -11.41 -3.46
N TYR A 20 13.30 -10.46 -3.27
CA TYR A 20 12.96 -9.96 -1.92
C TYR A 20 12.34 -11.07 -1.06
N ALA A 21 11.38 -11.82 -1.61
CA ALA A 21 10.70 -12.88 -0.87
C ALA A 21 11.64 -14.04 -0.51
N GLU A 22 12.65 -14.33 -1.33
CA GLU A 22 13.70 -15.31 -1.02
C GLU A 22 14.63 -14.84 0.10
N ALA A 23 15.06 -13.57 0.07
CA ALA A 23 15.98 -13.02 1.06
C ALA A 23 15.31 -12.69 2.40
N ALA A 24 14.06 -12.22 2.35
CA ALA A 24 13.28 -11.77 3.51
C ALA A 24 11.79 -12.12 3.31
N PRO A 25 11.37 -13.35 3.65
CA PRO A 25 9.99 -13.78 3.49
C PRO A 25 9.01 -12.85 4.21
N LEU A 26 7.92 -12.54 3.52
CA LEU A 26 6.88 -11.66 4.07
C LEU A 26 6.04 -12.40 5.10
N ASP A 27 5.80 -11.72 6.21
CA ASP A 27 4.86 -12.17 7.22
C ASP A 27 3.41 -12.20 6.66
N GLN A 28 2.60 -13.15 7.12
CA GLN A 28 1.25 -13.39 6.60
C GLN A 28 0.33 -12.16 6.67
N ALA A 29 0.52 -11.30 7.67
CA ALA A 29 -0.26 -10.08 7.82
C ALA A 29 0.23 -8.93 6.92
N TYR A 30 1.26 -9.13 6.08
CA TYR A 30 1.69 -8.14 5.10
C TYR A 30 0.54 -7.67 4.20
N ALA A 31 -0.32 -8.57 3.75
CA ALA A 31 -1.43 -8.21 2.85
C ALA A 31 -2.35 -7.13 3.46
N ALA A 32 -2.68 -7.25 4.75
CA ALA A 32 -3.47 -6.26 5.47
C ALA A 32 -2.66 -4.97 5.72
N ARG A 33 -1.40 -5.11 6.18
CA ARG A 33 -0.52 -3.96 6.45
C ARG A 33 -0.18 -3.16 5.18
N LYS A 34 -0.17 -3.78 4.00
CA LYS A 34 0.10 -3.13 2.72
C LYS A 34 -0.87 -1.99 2.45
N THR A 35 -2.17 -2.22 2.64
CA THR A 35 -3.19 -1.18 2.49
C THR A 35 -2.94 -0.02 3.46
N LEU A 36 -2.62 -0.33 4.72
CA LEU A 36 -2.31 0.68 5.73
C LEU A 36 -1.05 1.49 5.39
N TYR A 37 0.03 0.83 4.95
CA TYR A 37 1.26 1.51 4.53
C TYR A 37 1.03 2.41 3.32
N ASN A 38 0.28 1.94 2.33
CA ASN A 38 -0.03 2.75 1.15
C ASN A 38 -0.98 3.91 1.45
N LEU A 39 -1.84 3.79 2.46
CA LEU A 39 -2.74 4.88 2.85
C LEU A 39 -1.97 6.15 3.21
N TYR A 40 -0.83 6.04 3.91
CA TYR A 40 0.02 7.19 4.19
C TYR A 40 0.45 7.93 2.90
N HIS A 41 0.91 7.19 1.90
CA HIS A 41 1.35 7.77 0.64
C HIS A 41 0.20 8.36 -0.17
N VAL A 42 -0.96 7.70 -0.18
CA VAL A 42 -2.16 8.22 -0.87
C VAL A 42 -2.68 9.49 -0.18
N LEU A 43 -2.67 9.57 1.15
CA LEU A 43 -2.98 10.79 1.89
C LEU A 43 -2.00 11.91 1.55
N ASN A 44 -0.69 11.61 1.46
CA ASN A 44 0.29 12.59 1.03
C ASN A 44 0.02 13.09 -0.39
N HIS A 45 -0.36 12.20 -1.33
CA HIS A 45 -0.75 12.60 -2.68
C HIS A 45 -2.05 13.41 -2.70
N ALA A 46 -3.01 13.08 -1.84
CA ALA A 46 -4.23 13.87 -1.66
C ALA A 46 -3.90 15.29 -1.15
N ASN A 47 -2.97 15.44 -0.21
CA ASN A 47 -2.55 16.75 0.29
C ASN A 47 -1.84 17.59 -0.79
N LEU A 48 -1.03 16.97 -1.63
CA LEU A 48 -0.25 17.67 -2.65
C LEU A 48 -1.03 17.95 -3.95
N PHE A 49 -1.92 17.04 -4.34
CA PHE A 49 -2.54 17.02 -5.66
C PHE A 49 -4.07 16.98 -5.65
N GLY A 50 -4.69 16.70 -4.49
CA GLY A 50 -6.14 16.65 -4.32
C GLY A 50 -6.84 15.61 -5.20
N GLY A 51 -8.11 15.89 -5.50
CA GLY A 51 -8.90 15.15 -6.50
C GLY A 51 -9.00 13.65 -6.22
N GLY A 52 -8.65 12.84 -7.23
CA GLY A 52 -8.80 11.38 -7.20
C GLY A 52 -8.10 10.69 -6.02
N TYR A 53 -7.02 11.28 -5.51
CA TYR A 53 -6.29 10.72 -4.37
C TYR A 53 -7.07 10.84 -3.06
N ALA A 54 -7.87 11.89 -2.87
CA ALA A 54 -8.73 12.02 -1.69
C ALA A 54 -9.79 10.91 -1.66
N MET A 55 -10.48 10.69 -2.79
CA MET A 55 -11.44 9.59 -2.92
C MET A 55 -10.78 8.22 -2.77
N GLN A 56 -9.53 8.06 -3.22
CA GLN A 56 -8.78 6.82 -3.03
C GLN A 56 -8.46 6.59 -1.54
N ALA A 57 -7.99 7.63 -0.83
CA ALA A 57 -7.70 7.55 0.60
C ALA A 57 -8.94 7.16 1.42
N GLU A 58 -10.10 7.78 1.14
CA GLU A 58 -11.37 7.45 1.81
C GLU A 58 -11.72 5.97 1.65
N ARG A 59 -11.69 5.44 0.43
CA ARG A 59 -11.97 4.00 0.18
C ARG A 59 -11.00 3.08 0.91
N MET A 60 -9.74 3.47 1.01
CA MET A 60 -8.73 2.69 1.73
C MET A 60 -8.98 2.71 3.24
N ILE A 61 -9.39 3.85 3.80
CA ILE A 61 -9.78 3.98 5.21
C ILE A 61 -10.99 3.09 5.50
N ASP A 62 -12.04 3.15 4.68
CA ASP A 62 -13.24 2.34 4.87
C ASP A 62 -12.93 0.85 4.88
N ARG A 63 -12.07 0.40 3.96
CA ARG A 63 -11.62 -0.99 3.91
C ARG A 63 -10.88 -1.40 5.18
N LEU A 64 -9.93 -0.58 5.64
CA LEU A 64 -9.17 -0.86 6.86
C LEU A 64 -10.07 -0.91 8.10
N LEU A 65 -11.05 -0.01 8.19
CA LEU A 65 -12.04 -0.01 9.28
C LEU A 65 -12.94 -1.25 9.24
N ALA A 66 -13.30 -1.75 8.06
CA ALA A 66 -14.07 -2.97 7.91
C ALA A 66 -13.27 -4.23 8.30
N GLU A 67 -11.97 -4.27 7.99
CA GLU A 67 -11.08 -5.37 8.36
C GLU A 67 -10.70 -5.38 9.85
N ALA A 68 -10.85 -4.25 10.56
CA ALA A 68 -10.52 -4.09 11.98
C ALA A 68 -11.69 -4.36 12.94
N ARG A 69 -12.90 -4.60 12.42
CA ARG A 69 -14.10 -4.95 13.20
C ARG A 69 -14.21 -6.46 13.37
#